data_AF-A0A849ES81-F1
#
_entry.id   AF-A0A849ES81-F1
#
_cell.length_a   1.000
_cell.length_b   1.000
_cell.length_c   1.000
_cell.angle_alpha   90.00
_cell.angle_beta   90.00
_cell.angle_gamma   90.00
#
_symmetry.space_group_name_H-M   'P 1'
#
loop_
_entity.id
_entity.type
_entity.pdbx_description
1 polymer ?
#
loop_
_entity_poly.entity_id
_entity_poly.type
_entity_poly.pdbx_seq_one_letter_code
_entity_poly.pdbx_strand_id
1 'polypeptide(L)'
;MKRRWLVVLVFLALTVSFVYAGSGVDFKEGKWEITSSTEVTGMPMKIPSQTHTQCMKKASPVPHQKQPNQECETVDVKTSGNTVTYTMVCNTPGGKMTGKGKITYSGETMAGGMDMQMQGMSMVSKFSGRYIGQCD
;
A
#
# COMPACT_ATOMS: atom_id res chain seq x y z
N MET A 1 37.14 -48.21 17.45
CA MET A 1 36.06 -47.90 16.47
C MET A 1 34.90 -47.05 17.00
N LYS A 2 34.79 -46.74 18.31
CA LYS A 2 33.69 -45.93 18.88
C LYS A 2 33.96 -44.42 18.97
N ARG A 3 35.23 -43.99 18.83
CA ARG A 3 35.66 -42.59 18.98
C ARG A 3 35.57 -41.76 17.69
N ARG A 4 35.40 -42.42 16.53
CA ARG A 4 35.12 -41.78 15.23
C ARG A 4 33.65 -41.35 15.08
N TRP A 5 32.75 -41.94 15.86
CA TRP A 5 31.30 -41.67 15.78
C TRP A 5 30.87 -40.43 16.56
N LEU A 6 31.70 -39.92 17.47
CA LEU A 6 31.43 -38.70 18.22
C LEU A 6 31.81 -37.42 17.45
N VAL A 7 32.74 -37.50 16.49
CA VAL A 7 33.20 -36.33 15.72
C VAL A 7 32.20 -35.95 14.63
N VAL A 8 31.44 -36.91 14.12
CA VAL A 8 30.42 -36.68 13.06
C VAL A 8 29.16 -35.98 13.62
N LEU A 9 28.89 -36.11 14.92
CA LEU A 9 27.73 -35.48 15.57
C LEU A 9 27.91 -33.99 15.88
N VAL A 10 29.15 -33.47 15.84
CA VAL A 10 29.44 -32.05 16.14
C VAL A 10 29.35 -31.17 14.90
N PHE A 11 29.46 -31.75 13.69
CA PHE A 11 29.39 -30.99 12.43
C PHE A 11 27.98 -30.82 11.85
N LEU A 12 26.96 -31.44 12.47
CA LEU A 12 25.55 -31.24 12.12
C LEU A 12 24.90 -30.10 12.95
N ALA A 13 25.69 -29.16 13.47
CA ALA A 13 25.22 -27.84 13.86
C ALA A 13 25.13 -26.94 12.61
N LEU A 14 24.49 -27.46 11.56
CA LEU A 14 24.08 -26.70 10.37
C LEU A 14 23.19 -25.58 10.85
N THR A 15 23.79 -24.40 11.00
CA THR A 15 23.29 -23.10 10.54
C THR A 15 21.84 -23.13 10.06
N VAL A 16 20.90 -23.16 11.01
CA VAL A 16 19.52 -22.80 10.73
C VAL A 16 19.52 -21.28 10.65
N SER A 17 19.97 -20.76 9.51
CA SER A 17 19.70 -19.38 9.13
C SER A 17 18.19 -19.28 8.99
N PHE A 18 17.54 -18.79 10.04
CA PHE A 18 16.15 -18.34 10.00
C PHE A 18 16.07 -17.20 8.98
N VAL A 19 15.88 -17.55 7.70
CA VAL A 19 15.41 -16.59 6.71
C VAL A 19 13.95 -16.36 7.06
N TYR A 20 13.69 -15.41 7.96
CA TYR A 20 12.37 -14.80 8.10
C TYR A 20 12.08 -14.05 6.81
N ALA A 21 11.65 -14.77 5.78
CA ALA A 21 10.87 -14.20 4.71
C ALA A 21 9.55 -13.78 5.34
N GLY A 22 9.51 -12.54 5.86
CA GLY A 22 8.29 -11.94 6.37
C GLY A 22 7.25 -12.01 5.26
N SER A 23 6.24 -12.86 5.44
CA SER A 23 5.16 -13.12 4.48
C SER A 23 4.12 -11.98 4.45
N GLY A 24 4.56 -10.75 4.74
CA GLY A 24 3.71 -9.56 4.79
C GLY A 24 4.21 -8.50 3.83
N VAL A 25 3.33 -7.54 3.51
CA VAL A 25 3.70 -6.33 2.81
C VAL A 25 4.87 -5.67 3.52
N ASP A 26 5.90 -5.29 2.76
CA ASP A 26 7.05 -4.53 3.24
C ASP A 26 6.65 -3.08 3.58
N PHE A 27 5.86 -2.94 4.63
CA PHE A 27 5.23 -1.70 5.09
C PHE A 27 5.58 -1.42 6.55
N LYS A 28 6.01 -0.18 6.81
CA LYS A 28 6.29 0.34 8.16
C LYS A 28 5.08 1.10 8.70
N GLU A 29 4.62 0.70 9.89
CA GLU A 29 3.61 1.45 10.63
C GLU A 29 4.18 2.77 11.12
N GLY A 30 3.39 3.85 11.00
CA GLY A 30 3.77 5.18 11.47
C GLY A 30 3.27 6.28 10.55
N LYS A 31 3.99 7.40 10.55
CA LYS A 31 3.65 8.62 9.84
C LYS A 31 4.27 8.58 8.44
N TRP A 32 3.44 8.81 7.44
CA TRP A 32 3.82 8.83 6.03
C TRP A 32 3.51 10.20 5.42
N GLU A 33 4.43 10.70 4.62
CA GLU A 33 4.23 11.82 3.70
C GLU A 33 3.83 11.26 2.35
N ILE A 34 2.69 11.70 1.81
CA ILE A 34 2.09 11.15 0.59
C ILE A 34 1.86 12.30 -0.37
N THR A 35 2.36 12.14 -1.60
CA THR A 35 2.11 13.05 -2.70
C THR A 35 1.22 12.37 -3.71
N SER A 36 0.12 13.02 -4.08
CA SER A 36 -0.83 12.50 -5.06
C SER A 36 -1.01 13.49 -6.22
N SER A 37 -1.18 12.97 -7.43
CA SER A 37 -1.56 13.72 -8.62
C SER A 37 -2.75 13.03 -9.26
N THR A 38 -3.69 13.81 -9.78
CA THR A 38 -4.91 13.27 -10.41
C THR A 38 -5.07 13.87 -11.79
N GLU A 39 -5.31 13.01 -12.76
CA GLU A 39 -5.59 13.34 -14.15
C GLU A 39 -7.06 12.98 -14.45
N VAL A 40 -7.84 13.97 -14.88
CA VAL A 40 -9.26 13.78 -15.24
C VAL A 40 -9.39 13.78 -16.75
N THR A 41 -9.97 12.71 -17.31
CA THR A 41 -10.19 12.61 -18.75
C THR A 41 -11.12 13.75 -19.22
N GLY A 42 -10.68 14.50 -20.23
CA GLY A 42 -11.47 15.60 -20.83
C GLY A 42 -11.17 17.00 -20.28
N MET A 43 -10.27 17.15 -19.31
CA MET A 43 -9.75 18.46 -18.90
C MET A 43 -8.29 18.65 -19.34
N PRO A 44 -7.92 19.77 -19.99
CA PRO A 44 -6.55 20.01 -20.44
C PRO A 44 -5.58 20.40 -19.31
N MET A 45 -6.09 20.61 -18.09
CA MET A 45 -5.28 21.01 -16.93
C MET A 45 -5.01 19.82 -16.01
N LYS A 46 -3.73 19.59 -15.69
CA LYS A 46 -3.32 18.66 -14.64
C LYS A 46 -3.64 19.29 -13.28
N ILE A 47 -4.33 18.56 -12.43
CA ILE A 47 -4.58 19.01 -11.05
C ILE A 47 -3.22 19.04 -10.35
N PRO A 48 -2.85 20.16 -9.68
CA PRO A 48 -1.57 20.27 -9.00
C PRO A 48 -1.44 19.18 -7.94
N SER A 49 -0.26 18.56 -7.87
CA SER A 49 0.01 17.51 -6.90
C SER A 49 -0.16 18.04 -5.49
N GLN A 50 -0.87 17.28 -4.64
CA GLN A 50 -1.08 17.61 -3.24
C GLN A 50 -0.21 16.69 -2.39
N THR A 51 0.49 17.27 -1.42
CA THR A 51 1.25 16.53 -0.43
C THR A 51 0.59 16.66 0.93
N HIS A 52 0.34 15.53 1.59
CA HIS A 52 -0.22 15.49 2.93
C HIS A 52 0.51 14.45 3.78
N THR A 53 0.39 14.57 5.10
CA THR A 53 0.91 13.56 6.02
C THR A 53 -0.22 12.83 6.70
N GLN A 54 -0.07 11.53 6.92
CA GLN A 54 -1.06 10.73 7.63
C GLN A 54 -0.43 9.56 8.38
N CYS A 55 -1.10 9.16 9.45
CA CYS A 55 -0.76 7.98 10.23
C CYS A 55 -1.36 6.72 9.61
N MET A 56 -0.53 5.71 9.38
CA MET A 56 -0.90 4.47 8.70
C MET A 56 -0.50 3.25 9.53
N LYS A 57 -1.37 2.25 9.55
CA LYS A 57 -1.19 0.99 10.29
C LYS A 57 -1.30 -0.19 9.32
N LYS A 58 -0.71 -1.33 9.65
CA LYS A 58 -0.77 -2.55 8.82
C LYS A 58 -2.20 -3.04 8.61
N ALA A 59 -3.07 -2.82 9.59
CA ALA A 59 -4.49 -3.14 9.50
C ALA A 59 -5.26 -2.25 8.50
N SER A 60 -4.71 -1.10 8.10
CA SER A 60 -5.30 -0.16 7.15
C SER A 60 -4.21 0.43 6.27
N PRO A 61 -3.63 -0.38 5.36
CA PRO A 61 -2.49 0.04 4.56
C PRO A 61 -2.89 1.04 3.47
N VAL A 62 -4.16 1.09 3.08
CA VAL A 62 -4.63 2.00 2.03
C VAL A 62 -4.66 3.45 2.54
N PRO A 63 -4.03 4.41 1.85
CA PRO A 63 -4.17 5.83 2.19
C PRO A 63 -5.60 6.31 2.03
N HIS A 64 -6.13 7.00 3.02
CA HIS A 64 -7.45 7.60 2.95
C HIS A 64 -7.28 9.09 2.70
N GLN A 65 -7.54 9.53 1.47
CA GLN A 65 -7.70 10.95 1.20
C GLN A 65 -9.12 11.33 1.64
N LYS A 66 -9.24 11.95 2.83
CA LYS A 66 -10.53 12.45 3.31
C LYS A 66 -10.99 13.56 2.37
N GLN A 67 -11.90 13.25 1.46
CA GLN A 67 -12.64 14.26 0.71
C GLN A 67 -13.86 14.67 1.54
N PRO A 68 -14.06 15.96 1.82
CA PRO A 68 -15.26 16.42 2.50
C PRO A 68 -16.50 16.04 1.67
N ASN A 69 -17.53 15.52 2.34
CA ASN A 69 -18.84 15.14 1.78
C ASN A 69 -18.88 13.90 0.86
N GLN A 70 -17.91 12.97 0.96
CA GLN A 70 -17.98 11.69 0.25
C GLN A 70 -17.82 10.52 1.21
N GLU A 71 -18.83 9.65 1.25
CA GLU A 71 -18.75 8.36 1.93
C GLU A 71 -18.14 7.35 0.96
N CYS A 72 -16.84 7.11 1.12
CA CYS A 72 -16.09 6.11 0.37
C CYS A 72 -15.81 4.89 1.26
N GLU A 73 -16.22 3.72 0.78
CA GLU A 73 -15.92 2.42 1.40
C GLU A 73 -14.82 1.71 0.61
N THR A 74 -13.84 1.17 1.32
CA THR A 74 -12.79 0.33 0.72
C THR A 74 -13.18 -1.13 0.85
N VAL A 75 -13.41 -1.79 -0.28
CA VAL A 75 -13.80 -3.20 -0.39
C VAL A 75 -12.76 -4.00 -1.19
N ASP A 76 -12.84 -5.33 -1.15
CA ASP A 76 -11.98 -6.24 -1.92
C ASP A 76 -10.47 -6.00 -1.76
N VAL A 77 -10.03 -5.72 -0.53
CA VAL A 77 -8.60 -5.56 -0.23
C VAL A 77 -7.91 -6.93 -0.33
N LYS A 78 -6.93 -7.01 -1.23
CA LYS A 78 -6.11 -8.21 -1.44
C LYS A 78 -4.64 -7.82 -1.36
N THR A 79 -3.87 -8.68 -0.71
CA THR A 79 -2.44 -8.52 -0.52
C THR A 79 -1.72 -9.66 -1.24
N SER A 80 -0.78 -9.33 -2.11
CA SER A 80 0.07 -10.28 -2.80
C SER A 80 1.52 -9.80 -2.74
N GLY A 81 2.30 -10.41 -1.84
CA GLY A 81 3.67 -9.95 -1.53
C GLY A 81 3.66 -8.50 -1.05
N ASN A 82 4.39 -7.63 -1.77
CA ASN A 82 4.51 -6.21 -1.45
C ASN A 82 3.40 -5.34 -2.05
N THR A 83 2.45 -5.94 -2.78
CA THR A 83 1.40 -5.21 -3.47
C THR A 83 0.05 -5.40 -2.78
N VAL A 84 -0.63 -4.29 -2.51
CA VAL A 84 -2.01 -4.23 -2.06
C VAL A 84 -2.89 -3.74 -3.20
N THR A 85 -3.90 -4.51 -3.58
CA THR A 85 -4.95 -4.10 -4.51
C THR A 85 -6.25 -3.95 -3.74
N TYR A 86 -7.05 -2.93 -4.09
CA TYR A 86 -8.30 -2.64 -3.39
C TYR A 86 -9.30 -2.02 -4.36
N THR A 87 -10.58 -2.12 -4.02
CA THR A 87 -11.65 -1.42 -4.73
C THR A 87 -12.23 -0.39 -3.78
N MET A 88 -12.39 0.84 -4.24
CA MET A 88 -13.04 1.92 -3.51
C MET A 88 -14.42 2.16 -4.12
N VAL A 89 -15.45 2.24 -3.29
CA VAL A 89 -16.82 2.51 -3.71
C VAL A 89 -17.29 3.75 -2.96
N CYS A 90 -17.51 4.84 -3.68
CA CYS A 90 -18.02 6.08 -3.10
C CYS A 90 -19.46 6.32 -3.52
N ASN A 91 -20.32 6.57 -2.55
CA ASN A 91 -21.68 7.02 -2.80
C ASN A 91 -21.68 8.55 -2.82
N THR A 92 -21.91 9.14 -3.99
CA THR A 92 -21.98 10.60 -4.15
C THR A 92 -23.38 11.01 -4.61
N PRO A 93 -23.80 12.27 -4.39
CA PRO A 93 -25.08 12.76 -4.93
C PRO A 93 -25.20 12.65 -6.46
N GLY A 94 -24.07 12.68 -7.18
CA GLY A 94 -24.00 12.51 -8.64
C GLY A 94 -24.01 11.05 -9.13
N GLY A 95 -24.05 10.08 -8.22
CA GLY A 95 -24.08 8.65 -8.53
C GLY A 95 -22.96 7.86 -7.83
N LYS A 96 -22.99 6.55 -8.06
CA LYS A 96 -21.99 5.62 -7.53
C LYS A 96 -20.68 5.76 -8.30
N MET A 97 -19.61 6.06 -7.59
CA MET A 97 -18.26 6.06 -8.11
C MET A 97 -17.56 4.77 -7.67
N THR A 98 -16.87 4.12 -8.59
CA THR A 98 -16.04 2.94 -8.27
C THR A 98 -14.62 3.17 -8.74
N GLY A 99 -13.66 2.92 -7.86
CA GLY A 99 -12.23 3.02 -8.14
C GLY A 99 -11.51 1.73 -7.88
N LYS A 100 -10.56 1.36 -8.74
CA LYS A 100 -9.65 0.22 -8.51
C LYS A 100 -8.26 0.76 -8.25
N GLY A 101 -7.73 0.45 -7.07
CA GLY A 101 -6.44 0.90 -6.61
C GLY A 101 -5.41 -0.22 -6.55
N LYS A 102 -4.15 0.14 -6.78
CA LYS A 102 -2.99 -0.72 -6.57
C LYS A 102 -1.89 0.08 -5.88
N ILE A 103 -1.31 -0.48 -4.84
CA ILE A 103 -0.19 0.09 -4.09
C ILE A 103 0.90 -0.95 -3.98
N THR A 104 2.14 -0.55 -4.15
CA THR A 104 3.32 -1.36 -3.89
C THR A 104 4.14 -0.67 -2.81
N TYR A 105 4.53 -1.43 -1.80
CA TYR A 105 5.38 -0.97 -0.71
C TYR A 105 6.78 -1.55 -0.81
N SER A 106 7.76 -0.72 -0.47
CA SER A 106 9.18 -1.05 -0.48
C SER A 106 9.82 -0.43 0.77
N GLY A 107 9.46 -0.95 1.93
CA GLY A 107 9.96 -0.58 3.25
C GLY A 107 9.52 0.82 3.67
N GLU A 108 10.36 1.81 3.36
CA GLU A 108 10.14 3.22 3.69
C GLU A 108 9.52 4.03 2.56
N THR A 109 9.22 3.39 1.43
CA THR A 109 8.60 4.03 0.27
C THR A 109 7.38 3.26 -0.18
N MET A 110 6.45 3.98 -0.80
CA MET A 110 5.28 3.40 -1.45
C MET A 110 5.01 4.13 -2.76
N ALA A 111 4.49 3.39 -3.73
CA ALA A 111 3.99 3.93 -4.98
C ALA A 111 2.69 3.23 -5.34
N GLY A 112 1.74 3.99 -5.89
CA GLY A 112 0.45 3.44 -6.24
C GLY A 112 -0.31 4.31 -7.22
N GLY A 113 -1.45 3.79 -7.63
CA GLY A 113 -2.40 4.51 -8.44
C GLY A 113 -3.80 3.96 -8.25
N MET A 114 -4.76 4.74 -8.70
CA MET A 114 -6.17 4.37 -8.71
C MET A 114 -6.82 4.86 -10.00
N ASP A 115 -7.56 3.96 -10.63
CA ASP A 115 -8.45 4.28 -11.75
C ASP A 115 -9.87 4.36 -11.22
N MET A 116 -10.47 5.56 -11.24
CA MET A 116 -11.85 5.81 -10.84
C MET A 116 -12.73 6.03 -12.05
N GLN A 117 -13.93 5.47 -12.03
CA GLN A 117 -14.96 5.66 -13.04
C GLN A 117 -16.24 6.19 -12.42
N MET A 118 -16.82 7.20 -13.08
CA MET A 118 -18.10 7.80 -12.71
C MET A 118 -18.83 8.27 -13.99
N GLN A 119 -19.99 7.67 -14.29
CA GLN A 119 -20.89 8.09 -15.38
C GLN A 119 -20.19 8.49 -16.70
N GLY A 120 -19.28 7.64 -17.20
CA GLY A 120 -18.56 7.87 -18.47
C GLY A 120 -17.31 8.77 -18.37
N MET A 121 -17.01 9.34 -17.19
CA MET A 121 -15.76 10.01 -16.90
C MET A 121 -14.78 9.04 -16.22
N SER A 122 -13.52 9.07 -16.67
CA SER A 122 -12.42 8.30 -16.07
C SER A 122 -11.43 9.27 -15.42
N MET A 123 -11.08 8.99 -14.17
CA MET A 123 -10.08 9.72 -13.40
C MET A 123 -8.94 8.77 -13.04
N VAL A 124 -7.71 9.16 -13.32
CA VAL A 124 -6.52 8.38 -12.98
C VAL A 124 -5.74 9.16 -11.94
N SER A 125 -5.66 8.61 -10.75
CA SER A 125 -4.84 9.16 -9.66
C SER A 125 -3.56 8.35 -9.53
N LYS A 126 -2.42 9.02 -9.41
CA LYS A 126 -1.13 8.42 -9.07
C LYS A 126 -0.66 9.01 -7.76
N PHE A 127 0.00 8.21 -6.94
CA PHE A 127 0.57 8.71 -5.70
C PHE A 127 1.84 7.97 -5.34
N SER A 128 2.71 8.67 -4.62
CA SER A 128 3.89 8.14 -3.98
C SER A 128 3.88 8.55 -2.52
N GLY A 129 4.58 7.80 -1.68
CA GLY A 129 4.72 8.15 -0.28
C GLY A 129 6.04 7.70 0.30
N ARG A 130 6.43 8.35 1.40
CA ARG A 130 7.65 8.07 2.14
C ARG A 130 7.36 8.06 3.64
N TYR A 131 7.93 7.09 4.33
CA TYR A 131 7.90 7.00 5.78
C TYR A 131 8.71 8.15 6.39
N ILE A 132 8.11 8.90 7.31
CA ILE A 132 8.72 10.07 7.94
C ILE A 132 8.89 9.93 9.46
N GLY A 133 8.44 8.83 10.07
CA GLY A 133 8.67 8.56 11.48
C GLY A 133 7.49 7.86 12.16
N GLN A 134 7.54 7.78 13.49
CA GLN A 134 6.41 7.29 14.28
C GLN A 134 5.25 8.31 14.23
N CYS A 135 4.04 7.82 14.51
CA CYS A 135 2.90 8.70 14.74
C CYS A 135 3.04 9.41 16.08
N ASP A 136 2.54 10.64 16.13
CA ASP A 136 2.44 11.44 17.36
C ASP A 136 1.37 10.85 18.30
#